data_AF-A0A9N8H2K6-F1
#
_entry.id   AF-A0A9N8H2K6-F1
#
_cell.length_a   1.000
_cell.length_b   1.000
_cell.length_c   1.000
_cell.angle_alpha   90.00
_cell.angle_beta   90.00
_cell.angle_gamma   90.00
#
_symmetry.space_group_name_H-M   'P 1'
#
loop_
_entity.id
_entity.type
_entity.pdbx_description
1 polymer ?
#
loop_
_entity_poly.entity_id
_entity_poly.type
_entity_poly.pdbx_seq_one_letter_code
_entity_poly.pdbx_strand_id
1 'polypeptide(L)'
;MGFQQLSTLLIVLLLQLGQALSFGFMECRSVPVSQSTVEHSSHPHDASLFQDRRAFLQASATLLVAISAGQPQPVSASNGEMANLELPSYIEFLMEKNAMADPDAFLYKRPDPKTQLTRLLDATKRLEDIPALAADKKWSQVQGILTGPLGTLAQTLNMIAKESSPEVQVKAKKVKETIFNISMAASKKSEAEVVAKTKAAKADLEAFVRAAF
;
A
#
# COMPACT_ATOMS: atom_id res chain seq x y z
N MET A 1 -40.13 -0.26 47.32
CA MET A 1 -38.88 0.07 46.59
C MET A 1 -38.11 -1.21 46.20
N GLY A 2 -38.76 -2.22 45.59
CA GLY A 2 -38.12 -3.54 45.35
C GLY A 2 -37.87 -3.90 43.88
N PHE A 3 -38.56 -3.26 42.94
CA PHE A 3 -38.54 -3.69 41.52
C PHE A 3 -37.37 -3.12 40.70
N GLN A 4 -36.86 -1.95 41.06
CA GLN A 4 -35.73 -1.31 40.36
C GLN A 4 -34.40 -2.05 40.59
N GLN A 5 -34.18 -2.63 41.78
CA GLN A 5 -32.97 -3.38 42.11
C GLN A 5 -32.86 -4.71 41.36
N LEU A 6 -33.98 -5.40 41.14
CA LEU A 6 -34.02 -6.68 40.42
C LEU A 6 -33.67 -6.54 38.94
N SER A 7 -34.04 -5.42 38.30
CA SER A 7 -33.73 -5.17 36.89
C SER A 7 -32.23 -4.97 36.65
N THR A 8 -31.54 -4.27 37.55
CA THR A 8 -30.10 -4.00 37.40
C THR A 8 -29.27 -5.25 37.62
N LEU A 9 -29.65 -6.10 38.58
CA LEU A 9 -29.01 -7.38 38.83
C LEU A 9 -29.15 -8.34 37.63
N LEU A 10 -30.31 -8.35 36.96
CA LEU A 10 -30.51 -9.21 35.79
C LEU A 10 -29.61 -8.81 34.60
N ILE A 11 -29.41 -7.51 34.38
CA ILE A 11 -28.56 -6.99 33.29
C ILE A 11 -27.08 -7.32 33.56
N VAL A 12 -26.61 -7.19 34.80
CA VAL A 12 -25.23 -7.53 35.17
C VAL A 12 -24.97 -9.04 35.05
N LEU A 13 -25.96 -9.87 35.41
CA LEU A 13 -25.85 -11.34 35.27
C LEU A 13 -25.77 -11.77 33.80
N LEU A 14 -26.55 -11.14 32.92
CA LEU A 14 -26.50 -11.38 31.47
C LEU A 14 -25.17 -10.92 30.85
N LEU A 15 -24.56 -9.85 31.39
CA LEU A 15 -23.26 -9.37 30.91
C LEU A 15 -22.11 -10.31 31.31
N GLN A 16 -22.16 -10.91 32.50
CA GLN A 16 -21.13 -11.87 32.94
C GLN A 16 -21.23 -13.23 32.24
N LEU A 17 -22.44 -13.73 31.97
CA LEU A 17 -22.63 -14.98 31.22
C LEU A 17 -22.15 -14.88 29.76
N GLY A 18 -22.14 -13.68 29.18
CA GLY A 18 -21.61 -13.45 27.84
C GLY A 18 -20.09 -13.58 27.72
N GLN A 19 -19.32 -13.34 28.78
CA GLN A 19 -17.85 -13.41 28.73
C GLN A 19 -17.28 -14.82 28.98
N ALA A 20 -18.07 -15.75 29.51
CA ALA A 20 -17.64 -17.12 29.78
C ALA A 20 -17.63 -18.03 28.52
N LEU A 21 -18.19 -17.58 27.39
CA LEU A 21 -18.30 -18.36 26.15
C LEU A 21 -17.17 -18.12 25.13
N SER A 22 -16.14 -17.33 25.46
CA SER A 22 -15.01 -17.04 24.54
C SER A 22 -13.68 -17.74 24.86
N PHE A 23 -13.63 -18.69 25.80
CA PHE A 23 -12.42 -19.47 26.09
C PHE A 23 -12.64 -20.99 25.91
N GLY A 24 -12.90 -21.42 24.67
CA GLY A 24 -12.66 -22.78 24.21
C GLY A 24 -11.53 -22.71 23.18
N PHE A 25 -10.27 -22.88 23.58
CA PHE A 25 -9.60 -24.18 23.56
C PHE A 25 -9.66 -24.82 22.16
N MET A 26 -8.63 -24.56 21.34
CA MET A 26 -8.35 -25.40 20.18
C MET A 26 -6.84 -25.57 20.01
N GLU A 27 -6.35 -26.56 20.75
CA GLU A 27 -5.29 -27.51 20.46
C GLU A 27 -4.59 -27.32 19.08
N CYS A 28 -3.41 -26.72 19.07
CA CYS A 28 -2.48 -26.84 17.94
C CYS A 28 -1.80 -28.21 17.99
N ARG A 29 -2.42 -29.22 17.37
CA ARG A 29 -1.72 -30.45 16.97
C ARG A 29 -0.70 -30.11 15.89
N SER A 30 0.58 -30.33 16.16
CA SER A 30 1.62 -30.30 15.14
C SER A 30 1.41 -31.46 14.17
N VAL A 31 1.27 -31.14 12.89
CA VAL A 31 1.31 -32.12 11.81
C VAL A 31 2.77 -32.21 11.35
N PRO A 32 3.41 -33.40 11.37
CA PRO A 32 4.73 -33.56 10.78
C PRO A 32 4.63 -33.42 9.25
N VAL A 33 5.45 -32.52 8.70
CA VAL A 33 5.73 -32.44 7.26
C VAL A 33 6.44 -33.73 6.85
N SER A 34 5.73 -34.60 6.12
CA SER A 34 6.35 -35.65 5.32
C SER A 34 6.98 -35.01 4.09
N GLN A 35 8.30 -34.89 4.09
CA GLN A 35 9.08 -34.62 2.89
C GLN A 35 8.99 -35.85 1.98
N SER A 36 8.20 -35.77 0.91
CA SER A 36 8.28 -36.70 -0.20
C SER A 36 9.53 -36.37 -1.01
N THR A 37 10.48 -37.29 -0.94
CA THR A 37 11.65 -37.46 -1.80
C THR A 37 11.23 -37.32 -3.27
N VAL A 38 11.71 -36.28 -3.94
CA VAL A 38 11.70 -36.21 -5.41
C VAL A 38 13.10 -36.59 -5.86
N GLU A 39 13.17 -37.74 -6.51
CA GLU A 39 14.38 -38.32 -7.06
C GLU A 39 15.02 -37.44 -8.12
N HIS A 40 16.34 -37.48 -8.11
CA HIS A 40 17.27 -37.06 -9.13
C HIS A 40 16.80 -37.35 -10.56
N SER A 41 16.73 -36.30 -11.40
CA SER A 41 17.05 -36.43 -12.83
C SER A 41 18.12 -35.40 -13.18
N SER A 42 19.32 -35.92 -13.38
CA SER A 42 20.50 -35.23 -13.88
C SER A 42 20.28 -34.64 -15.28
N HIS A 43 20.45 -33.34 -15.43
CA HIS A 43 20.93 -32.75 -16.68
C HIS A 43 21.83 -31.54 -16.37
N PRO A 44 23.07 -31.51 -16.89
CA PRO A 44 24.02 -30.44 -16.61
C PRO A 44 23.85 -29.36 -17.67
N HIS A 45 23.52 -28.13 -17.29
CA HIS A 45 23.80 -26.97 -18.15
C HIS A 45 23.95 -25.69 -17.32
N ASP A 46 25.00 -24.95 -17.69
CA ASP A 46 25.17 -23.50 -17.54
C ASP A 46 25.90 -22.98 -16.29
N ALA A 47 27.20 -23.28 -16.27
CA ALA A 47 28.24 -22.52 -15.58
C ALA A 47 28.66 -21.21 -16.33
N SER A 48 27.76 -20.56 -17.08
CA SER A 48 28.10 -19.39 -17.90
C SER A 48 28.02 -18.05 -17.15
N LEU A 49 27.24 -17.95 -16.08
CA LEU A 49 26.93 -16.67 -15.41
C LEU A 49 28.09 -16.07 -14.60
N PHE A 50 29.12 -16.87 -14.27
CA PHE A 50 30.30 -16.38 -13.55
C PHE A 50 31.41 -15.84 -14.48
N GLN A 51 31.35 -16.13 -15.78
CA GLN A 51 32.38 -15.74 -16.74
C GLN A 51 32.22 -14.28 -17.19
N ASP A 52 30.97 -13.79 -17.24
CA ASP A 52 30.63 -12.41 -17.61
C ASP A 52 31.15 -11.36 -16.62
N ARG A 53 31.23 -11.69 -15.32
CA ARG A 53 31.74 -10.77 -14.30
C ARG A 53 33.25 -10.53 -14.42
N ARG A 54 34.02 -11.53 -14.85
CA ARG A 54 35.47 -11.38 -15.06
C ARG A 54 35.76 -10.61 -16.35
N ALA A 55 34.98 -10.81 -17.41
CA ALA A 55 35.11 -10.06 -18.65
C ALA A 55 34.85 -8.55 -18.45
N PHE A 56 33.87 -8.19 -17.62
CA PHE A 56 33.57 -6.78 -17.32
C PHE A 56 34.69 -6.08 -16.53
N LEU A 57 35.26 -6.75 -15.52
CA LEU A 57 36.40 -6.19 -14.77
C LEU A 57 37.64 -6.04 -15.64
N GLN A 58 37.89 -6.98 -16.54
CA GLN A 58 39.02 -6.92 -17.46
C GLN A 58 38.85 -5.81 -18.52
N ALA A 59 37.62 -5.60 -19.02
CA ALA A 59 37.29 -4.49 -19.91
C ALA A 59 37.44 -3.12 -19.23
N SER A 60 37.11 -3.01 -17.93
CA SER A 60 37.30 -1.76 -17.18
C SER A 60 38.77 -1.40 -16.92
N ALA A 61 39.67 -2.39 -16.91
CA ALA A 61 41.11 -2.16 -16.70
C ALA A 61 41.85 -1.70 -17.98
N THR A 62 41.32 -1.97 -19.18
CA THR A 62 41.99 -1.62 -20.45
C THR A 62 41.76 -0.18 -20.90
N LEU A 63 40.74 0.51 -20.35
CA LEU A 63 40.47 1.91 -20.70
C LEU A 63 41.46 2.90 -20.06
N LEU A 64 42.22 2.49 -19.02
CA LEU A 64 43.16 3.38 -18.33
C LEU A 64 44.56 3.45 -18.96
N VAL A 65 44.94 2.52 -19.84
CA VAL A 65 46.31 2.49 -20.41
C VAL A 65 46.41 3.24 -21.76
N ALA A 66 45.28 3.49 -22.44
CA ALA A 66 45.24 4.14 -23.75
C ALA A 66 45.23 5.69 -23.72
N ILE A 67 45.55 6.32 -22.59
CA ILE A 67 45.71 7.80 -22.48
C ILE A 67 47.20 8.16 -22.23
N SER A 68 48.14 7.26 -22.56
CA SER A 68 49.58 7.47 -22.33
C SER A 68 50.38 7.73 -23.61
N ALA A 69 49.75 7.75 -24.78
CA ALA A 69 50.43 7.96 -26.05
C ALA A 69 49.79 9.10 -26.85
N GLY A 70 50.33 10.31 -26.67
CA GLY A 70 50.29 11.36 -27.70
C GLY A 70 49.26 12.48 -27.54
N GLN A 71 49.56 13.46 -26.68
CA GLN A 71 49.10 14.84 -26.86
C GLN A 71 50.24 15.83 -26.53
N PRO A 72 50.34 16.95 -27.27
CA PRO A 72 51.46 17.88 -27.26
C PRO A 72 51.59 18.64 -25.93
N GLN A 73 52.81 19.08 -25.64
CA GLN A 73 53.16 19.74 -24.38
C GLN A 73 52.25 20.95 -24.08
N PRO A 74 51.88 21.20 -22.80
CA PRO A 74 51.19 22.41 -22.44
C PRO A 74 52.10 23.61 -22.73
N VAL A 75 51.73 24.39 -23.74
CA VAL A 75 52.24 25.75 -23.90
C VAL A 75 51.82 26.50 -22.65
N SER A 76 52.82 26.97 -21.90
CA SER A 76 52.64 27.84 -20.75
C SER A 76 51.72 29.00 -21.15
N ALA A 77 50.54 29.10 -20.51
CA ALA A 77 49.70 30.28 -20.65
C ALA A 77 50.47 31.46 -20.06
N SER A 78 51.08 32.24 -20.95
CA SER A 78 51.66 33.53 -20.65
C SER A 78 50.59 34.40 -19.99
N ASN A 79 50.85 34.85 -18.76
CA ASN A 79 50.02 35.80 -18.04
C ASN A 79 49.60 36.96 -18.96
N GLY A 80 48.29 37.23 -19.11
CA GLY A 80 47.92 38.52 -19.72
C GLY A 80 46.49 38.77 -20.19
N GLU A 81 45.64 37.78 -20.45
CA GLU A 81 44.28 38.05 -20.94
C GLU A 81 43.24 37.33 -20.09
N MET A 82 42.73 38.04 -19.09
CA MET A 82 41.46 37.70 -18.45
C MET A 82 40.36 37.85 -19.51
N ALA A 83 40.02 36.76 -20.18
CA ALA A 83 38.75 36.66 -20.87
C ALA A 83 37.67 36.91 -19.81
N ASN A 84 37.03 38.07 -19.87
CA ASN A 84 35.81 38.38 -19.14
C ASN A 84 34.69 37.50 -19.73
N LEU A 85 34.77 36.20 -19.45
CA LEU A 85 33.71 35.26 -19.72
C LEU A 85 32.67 35.53 -18.63
N GLU A 86 31.74 36.43 -18.91
CA GLU A 86 30.53 36.60 -18.12
C GLU A 86 29.75 35.28 -18.21
N LEU A 87 30.04 34.38 -17.27
CA LEU A 87 29.24 33.20 -17.04
C LEU A 87 27.83 33.71 -16.73
N PRO A 88 26.80 33.37 -17.54
CA PRO A 88 25.44 33.76 -17.24
C PRO A 88 25.13 33.31 -15.82
N SER A 89 24.69 34.26 -14.99
CA SER A 89 24.50 34.06 -13.58
C SER A 89 23.61 32.83 -13.40
N TYR A 90 24.11 31.82 -12.70
CA TYR A 90 23.33 30.63 -12.36
C TYR A 90 22.00 31.01 -11.67
N ILE A 91 21.96 32.18 -11.03
CA ILE A 91 20.76 32.79 -10.45
C ILE A 91 19.72 33.10 -11.54
N GLU A 92 20.10 33.67 -12.69
CA GLU A 92 19.17 33.94 -13.80
C GLU A 92 18.66 32.65 -14.45
N PHE A 93 19.54 31.65 -14.63
CA PHE A 93 19.15 30.33 -15.12
C PHE A 93 18.15 29.63 -14.19
N LEU A 94 18.36 29.73 -12.86
CA LEU A 94 17.43 29.21 -11.87
C LEU A 94 16.14 30.03 -11.80
N MET A 95 16.19 31.35 -12.00
CA MET A 95 14.99 32.18 -12.04
C MET A 95 14.15 31.87 -13.27
N GLU A 96 14.75 31.72 -14.45
CA GLU A 96 14.06 31.41 -15.70
C GLU A 96 13.47 30.00 -15.69
N LYS A 97 14.19 29.00 -15.16
CA LYS A 97 13.69 27.64 -14.96
C LYS A 97 12.51 27.57 -13.98
N ASN A 98 12.48 28.42 -12.95
CA ASN A 98 11.38 28.48 -11.99
C ASN A 98 10.21 29.37 -12.47
N ALA A 99 10.45 30.33 -13.36
CA ALA A 99 9.41 31.19 -13.94
C ALA A 99 8.51 30.44 -14.95
N MET A 100 8.99 29.34 -15.53
CA MET A 100 8.22 28.46 -16.43
C MET A 100 7.38 27.40 -15.70
N ALA A 101 6.96 27.64 -14.46
CA ALA A 101 5.98 26.81 -13.79
C ALA A 101 4.56 27.23 -14.20
N ASP A 102 4.20 26.97 -15.46
CA ASP A 102 2.80 27.07 -15.90
C ASP A 102 1.98 26.09 -15.02
N PRO A 103 1.00 26.55 -14.24
CA PRO A 103 0.23 25.67 -13.34
C PRO A 103 -0.50 24.55 -14.08
N ASP A 104 -0.69 24.66 -15.39
CA ASP A 104 -1.26 23.61 -16.25
C ASP A 104 -0.23 22.57 -16.74
N ALA A 105 1.08 22.84 -16.60
CA ALA A 105 2.16 21.91 -16.89
C ALA A 105 2.44 20.91 -15.75
N PHE A 106 1.70 20.99 -14.63
CA PHE A 106 1.69 19.94 -13.63
C PHE A 106 1.12 18.65 -14.25
N LEU A 107 2.03 17.72 -14.59
CA LEU A 107 1.72 16.38 -15.10
C LEU A 107 0.80 15.57 -14.16
N TYR A 108 0.64 15.99 -12.90
CA TYR A 108 -0.25 15.36 -11.94
C TYR A 108 -1.42 16.27 -11.57
N LYS A 109 -2.48 16.24 -12.39
CA LYS A 109 -3.77 16.86 -12.05
C LYS A 109 -4.40 16.08 -10.89
N ARG A 110 -4.91 16.81 -9.89
CA ARG A 110 -5.60 16.18 -8.75
C ARG A 110 -6.75 15.29 -9.25
N PRO A 111 -7.06 14.18 -8.57
CA PRO A 111 -8.18 13.34 -8.96
C PRO A 111 -9.49 14.12 -8.83
N ASP A 112 -10.27 14.18 -9.92
CA ASP A 112 -11.56 14.85 -9.98
C ASP A 112 -12.50 14.34 -8.86
N PRO A 113 -13.10 15.24 -8.04
CA PRO A 113 -14.00 14.84 -6.95
C PRO A 113 -15.18 13.97 -7.40
N LYS A 114 -15.69 14.13 -8.63
CA LYS A 114 -16.76 13.26 -9.16
C LYS A 114 -16.28 11.83 -9.33
N THR A 115 -15.05 11.66 -9.79
CA THR A 115 -14.42 10.34 -9.94
C THR A 115 -14.20 9.69 -8.58
N GLN A 116 -13.83 10.47 -7.56
CA GLN A 116 -13.65 9.97 -6.19
C GLN A 116 -14.97 9.48 -5.58
N LEU A 117 -16.05 10.24 -5.71
CA LEU A 117 -17.39 9.84 -5.26
C LEU A 117 -17.89 8.59 -5.98
N THR A 118 -17.69 8.51 -7.30
CA THR A 118 -18.06 7.32 -8.09
C THR A 118 -17.35 6.07 -7.57
N ARG A 119 -16.04 6.14 -7.31
CA ARG A 119 -15.28 5.04 -6.71
C ARG A 119 -15.81 4.65 -5.34
N LEU A 120 -16.23 5.62 -4.54
CA LEU A 120 -16.77 5.40 -3.20
C LEU A 120 -18.12 4.67 -3.24
N LEU A 121 -18.99 5.07 -4.17
CA LEU A 121 -20.28 4.41 -4.41
C LEU A 121 -20.09 2.99 -4.95
N ASP A 122 -19.21 2.79 -5.91
CA ASP A 122 -18.93 1.47 -6.47
C ASP A 122 -18.34 0.53 -5.41
N ALA A 123 -17.41 1.03 -4.59
CA ALA A 123 -16.86 0.26 -3.49
C ALA A 123 -17.91 -0.12 -2.44
N THR A 124 -18.87 0.78 -2.17
CA THR A 124 -20.00 0.50 -1.27
C THR A 124 -20.88 -0.63 -1.80
N LYS A 125 -21.21 -0.63 -3.09
CA LYS A 125 -21.98 -1.72 -3.73
C LYS A 125 -21.24 -3.05 -3.61
N ARG A 126 -19.94 -3.08 -3.92
CA ARG A 126 -19.12 -4.29 -3.82
C ARG A 126 -18.99 -4.81 -2.39
N LEU A 127 -19.06 -3.93 -1.40
CA LEU A 127 -19.05 -4.31 0.01
C LEU A 127 -20.33 -5.09 0.38
N GLU A 128 -21.47 -4.81 -0.26
CA GLU A 128 -22.74 -5.52 -0.05
C GLU A 128 -22.74 -6.94 -0.63
N ASP A 129 -21.88 -7.23 -1.61
CA ASP A 129 -21.74 -8.57 -2.22
C ASP A 129 -20.97 -9.54 -1.31
N ILE A 130 -20.12 -9.03 -0.41
CA ILE A 130 -19.21 -9.85 0.42
C ILE A 130 -19.94 -10.86 1.30
N PRO A 131 -21.01 -10.51 2.03
CA PRO A 131 -21.74 -11.45 2.88
C PRO A 131 -22.31 -12.65 2.10
N ALA A 132 -22.84 -12.41 0.89
CA ALA A 132 -23.37 -13.46 0.03
C ALA A 132 -22.26 -14.41 -0.45
N LEU A 133 -21.12 -13.85 -0.86
CA LEU A 133 -19.96 -14.65 -1.29
C LEU A 133 -19.31 -15.42 -0.13
N ALA A 134 -19.36 -14.88 1.09
CA ALA A 134 -18.90 -15.56 2.29
C ALA A 134 -19.79 -16.75 2.65
N ALA A 135 -21.12 -16.59 2.55
CA ALA A 135 -22.09 -17.68 2.73
C ALA A 135 -21.88 -18.81 1.71
N ASP A 136 -21.59 -18.45 0.46
CA ASP A 136 -21.23 -19.39 -0.61
C ASP A 136 -19.81 -19.99 -0.46
N LYS A 137 -19.05 -19.59 0.56
CA LYS A 137 -17.64 -20.00 0.80
C LYS A 137 -16.70 -19.70 -0.37
N LYS A 138 -17.02 -18.70 -1.20
CA LYS A 138 -16.20 -18.24 -2.34
C LYS A 138 -15.09 -17.30 -1.89
N TRP A 139 -14.20 -17.78 -1.02
CA TRP A 139 -13.16 -16.97 -0.37
C TRP A 139 -12.22 -16.24 -1.33
N SER A 140 -11.91 -16.85 -2.48
CA SER A 140 -11.08 -16.22 -3.51
C SER A 140 -11.75 -14.97 -4.10
N GLN A 141 -13.07 -15.00 -4.30
CA GLN A 141 -13.82 -13.85 -4.80
C GLN A 141 -13.91 -12.74 -3.74
N VAL A 142 -14.10 -13.11 -2.46
CA VAL A 142 -14.06 -12.16 -1.34
C VAL A 142 -12.70 -11.43 -1.29
N GLN A 143 -11.59 -12.16 -1.39
CA GLN A 143 -10.26 -11.55 -1.44
C GLN A 143 -10.03 -10.69 -2.69
N GLY A 144 -10.56 -11.11 -3.84
CA GLY A 144 -10.52 -10.30 -5.07
C GLY A 144 -11.23 -8.95 -4.91
N ILE A 145 -12.38 -8.92 -4.23
CA ILE A 145 -13.11 -7.67 -3.93
C ILE A 145 -12.32 -6.80 -2.93
N LEU A 146 -11.75 -7.41 -1.90
CA LEU A 146 -10.99 -6.69 -0.88
C LEU A 146 -9.72 -6.03 -1.42
N THR A 147 -9.02 -6.72 -2.32
CA THR A 147 -7.74 -6.24 -2.89
C THR A 147 -7.92 -5.35 -4.11
N GLY A 148 -8.97 -5.56 -4.91
CA GLY A 148 -9.30 -4.76 -6.08
C GLY A 148 -10.06 -3.48 -5.71
N PRO A 149 -11.41 -3.48 -5.79
CA PRO A 149 -12.21 -2.28 -5.59
C PRO A 149 -12.06 -1.66 -4.19
N LEU A 150 -11.99 -2.47 -3.13
CA LEU A 150 -11.80 -1.93 -1.76
C LEU A 150 -10.35 -1.48 -1.52
N GLY A 151 -9.37 -2.03 -2.22
CA GLY A 151 -8.00 -1.52 -2.24
C GLY A 151 -7.93 -0.11 -2.85
N THR A 152 -8.61 0.10 -3.98
CA THR A 152 -8.75 1.42 -4.60
C THR A 152 -9.53 2.40 -3.72
N LEU A 153 -10.56 1.93 -3.01
CA LEU A 153 -11.27 2.73 -2.01
C LEU A 153 -10.32 3.23 -0.92
N ALA A 154 -9.48 2.37 -0.34
CA ALA A 154 -8.54 2.75 0.70
C ALA A 154 -7.56 3.84 0.23
N GLN A 155 -7.12 3.78 -1.02
CA GLN A 155 -6.33 4.85 -1.64
C GLN A 155 -7.13 6.15 -1.79
N THR A 156 -8.38 6.06 -2.23
CA THR A 156 -9.28 7.21 -2.37
C THR A 156 -9.56 7.89 -1.03
N LEU A 157 -9.81 7.11 0.03
CA LEU A 157 -9.96 7.61 1.40
C LEU A 157 -8.70 8.35 1.89
N ASN A 158 -7.51 7.86 1.54
CA ASN A 158 -6.26 8.55 1.88
C ASN A 158 -6.13 9.91 1.18
N MET A 159 -6.57 10.01 -0.07
CA MET A 159 -6.54 11.27 -0.82
C MET A 159 -7.49 12.28 -0.20
N ILE A 160 -8.75 11.89 0.04
CA ILE A 160 -9.76 12.74 0.69
C ILE A 160 -9.30 13.16 2.09
N ALA A 161 -8.79 12.21 2.88
CA ALA A 161 -8.33 12.47 4.23
C ALA A 161 -7.19 13.51 4.30
N LYS A 162 -6.25 13.50 3.36
CA LYS A 162 -5.13 14.47 3.32
C LYS A 162 -5.62 15.92 3.17
N GLU A 163 -6.75 16.13 2.52
CA GLU A 163 -7.33 17.45 2.25
C GLU A 163 -8.39 17.84 3.28
N SER A 164 -8.74 16.94 4.20
CA SER A 164 -9.84 17.10 5.16
C SER A 164 -9.36 17.38 6.59
N SER A 165 -10.30 17.73 7.45
CA SER A 165 -10.08 17.94 8.89
C SER A 165 -9.52 16.69 9.59
N PRO A 166 -8.81 16.83 10.73
CA PRO A 166 -8.22 15.70 11.45
C PRO A 166 -9.27 14.66 11.89
N GLU A 167 -10.51 15.08 12.14
CA GLU A 167 -11.62 14.17 12.48
C GLU A 167 -11.96 13.22 11.33
N VAL A 168 -12.00 13.74 10.10
CA VAL A 168 -12.24 12.95 8.88
C VAL A 168 -11.10 11.98 8.63
N GLN A 169 -9.85 12.37 8.94
CA GLN A 169 -8.69 11.50 8.83
C GLN A 169 -8.77 10.29 9.78
N VAL A 170 -9.22 10.50 11.02
CA VAL A 170 -9.42 9.40 11.98
C VAL A 170 -10.49 8.45 11.48
N LYS A 171 -11.61 8.97 10.96
CA LYS A 171 -12.67 8.14 10.37
C LYS A 171 -12.18 7.36 9.15
N ALA A 172 -11.39 7.97 8.27
CA ALA A 172 -10.78 7.28 7.13
C ALA A 172 -9.86 6.13 7.57
N LYS A 173 -9.04 6.35 8.61
CA LYS A 173 -8.19 5.31 9.22
C LYS A 173 -9.04 4.15 9.75
N LYS A 174 -10.11 4.46 10.48
CA LYS A 174 -11.04 3.46 11.01
C LYS A 174 -11.65 2.61 9.89
N VAL A 175 -12.14 3.22 8.81
CA VAL A 175 -12.68 2.47 7.65
C VAL A 175 -11.63 1.51 7.08
N LYS A 176 -10.38 1.97 6.92
CA LYS A 176 -9.28 1.12 6.42
C LYS A 176 -8.96 -0.04 7.35
N GLU A 177 -8.92 0.20 8.65
CA GLU A 177 -8.72 -0.84 9.66
C GLU A 177 -9.85 -1.87 9.62
N THR A 178 -11.10 -1.43 9.47
CA THR A 178 -12.23 -2.35 9.35
C THR A 178 -12.14 -3.19 8.07
N ILE A 179 -11.76 -2.61 6.92
CA ILE A 179 -11.51 -3.37 5.68
C ILE A 179 -10.39 -4.40 5.85
N PHE A 180 -9.30 -4.04 6.52
CA PHE A 180 -8.20 -4.96 6.81
C PHE A 180 -8.65 -6.12 7.71
N ASN A 181 -9.46 -5.82 8.73
CA ASN A 181 -10.05 -6.84 9.61
C ASN A 181 -10.96 -7.81 8.85
N ILE A 182 -11.68 -7.35 7.82
CA ILE A 182 -12.46 -8.24 6.94
C ILE A 182 -11.52 -9.19 6.19
N SER A 183 -10.39 -8.69 5.66
CA SER A 183 -9.40 -9.54 4.98
C SER A 183 -8.78 -10.60 5.92
N MET A 184 -8.51 -10.23 7.17
CA MET A 184 -8.07 -11.20 8.18
C MET A 184 -9.12 -12.26 8.48
N ALA A 185 -10.38 -11.86 8.67
CA ALA A 185 -11.50 -12.78 8.89
C ALA A 185 -11.74 -13.71 7.69
N ALA A 186 -11.64 -13.17 6.46
CA ALA A 186 -11.73 -13.94 5.22
C ALA A 186 -10.59 -14.96 5.09
N SER A 187 -9.38 -14.62 5.54
CA SER A 187 -8.23 -15.53 5.56
C SER A 187 -8.42 -16.69 6.53
N LYS A 188 -9.10 -16.44 7.65
CA LYS A 188 -9.54 -17.47 8.62
C LYS A 188 -10.75 -18.27 8.15
N LYS A 189 -11.38 -17.89 7.02
CA LYS A 189 -12.62 -18.50 6.49
C LYS A 189 -13.78 -18.48 7.50
N SER A 190 -13.83 -17.46 8.35
CA SER A 190 -14.88 -17.27 9.35
C SER A 190 -16.00 -16.40 8.77
N GLU A 191 -17.09 -17.04 8.33
CA GLU A 191 -18.24 -16.35 7.73
C GLU A 191 -18.86 -15.33 8.69
N ALA A 192 -19.13 -15.74 9.93
CA ALA A 192 -19.76 -14.88 10.94
C ALA A 192 -18.94 -13.61 11.21
N GLU A 193 -17.61 -13.73 11.29
CA GLU A 193 -16.72 -12.58 11.45
C GLU A 193 -16.74 -11.67 10.22
N VAL A 194 -16.68 -12.24 9.01
CA VAL A 194 -16.71 -11.47 7.76
C VAL A 194 -18.01 -10.67 7.64
N VAL A 195 -19.17 -11.27 7.94
CA VAL A 195 -20.47 -10.59 7.87
C VAL A 195 -20.55 -9.47 8.90
N ALA A 196 -20.13 -9.74 10.15
CA ALA A 196 -20.14 -8.74 11.22
C ALA A 196 -19.24 -7.55 10.90
N LYS A 197 -18.02 -7.81 10.41
CA LYS A 197 -17.04 -6.78 10.05
C LYS A 197 -17.45 -6.00 8.80
N THR A 198 -18.08 -6.65 7.83
CA THR A 198 -18.64 -5.99 6.64
C THR A 198 -19.73 -4.98 7.03
N LYS A 199 -20.64 -5.36 7.95
CA LYS A 199 -21.67 -4.45 8.47
C LYS A 199 -21.06 -3.25 9.20
N ALA A 200 -20.01 -3.49 10.00
CA ALA A 200 -19.27 -2.42 10.66
C ALA A 200 -18.58 -1.49 9.65
N ALA A 201 -17.97 -2.03 8.59
CA ALA A 201 -17.30 -1.25 7.55
C ALA A 201 -18.29 -0.34 6.82
N LYS A 202 -19.51 -0.82 6.54
CA LYS A 202 -20.56 0.01 5.94
C LYS A 202 -20.94 1.19 6.82
N ALA A 203 -21.17 0.95 8.11
CA ALA A 203 -21.49 2.00 9.07
C ALA A 203 -20.34 3.02 9.22
N ASP A 204 -19.09 2.55 9.27
CA ASP A 204 -17.92 3.42 9.33
C ASP A 204 -17.77 4.26 8.04
N LEU A 205 -18.05 3.68 6.87
CA LEU A 205 -17.99 4.38 5.58
C LEU A 205 -19.08 5.45 5.49
N GLU A 206 -20.30 5.16 5.90
CA GLU A 206 -21.38 6.15 5.97
C GLU A 206 -21.02 7.30 6.93
N ALA A 207 -20.44 6.99 8.09
CA ALA A 207 -20.00 7.98 9.05
C ALA A 207 -18.83 8.85 8.54
N PHE A 208 -17.98 8.28 7.68
CA PHE A 208 -16.93 9.02 6.97
C PHE A 208 -17.52 9.95 5.93
N VAL A 209 -18.42 9.46 5.07
CA VAL A 209 -19.04 10.28 4.01
C VAL A 209 -19.79 11.48 4.60
N ARG A 210 -20.58 11.28 5.66
CA ARG A 210 -21.29 12.37 6.37
C ARG A 210 -20.38 13.42 7.01
N ALA A 211 -19.10 13.10 7.20
CA ALA A 211 -18.14 14.01 7.82
C ALA A 211 -17.26 14.71 6.78
N ALA A 212 -17.07 14.08 5.63
CA ALA A 212 -16.25 14.58 4.53
C ALA A 212 -17.05 15.48 3.56
N PHE A 213 -18.36 15.28 3.47
CA PHE A 213 -19.29 15.98 2.57
C PHE A 213 -20.52 16.45 3.34
#